data_AF-A0A936Z9H6-F1
#
_entry.id   AF-A0A936Z9H6-F1
#
_cell.length_a   1.000
_cell.length_b   1.000
_cell.length_c   1.000
_cell.angle_alpha   90.00
_cell.angle_beta   90.00
_cell.angle_gamma   90.00
#
_symmetry.space_group_name_H-M   'P 1'
#
loop_
_entity.id
_entity.type
_entity.pdbx_description
1 polymer ?
#
loop_
_entity_poly.entity_id
_entity_poly.type
_entity_poly.pdbx_seq_one_letter_code
_entity_poly.pdbx_strand_id
1 'polypeptide(L)'
;MIVTADEVNRSFKGTLDLLNSRTEGLRSFDMSERGFWRSFMALWLTLPAYIVSLAFERLRLGSLQPDGSLLDNLWVDFVVALGHVAGFIALPVAMIWIARWFRLEKAYVPFVIVTNWISVIGMLVLSLPAMLMLLGWTPPALASLVSLAFAIIIVRLQWFATKTTLGLPSVAALGIVVLGIVLNAFVGTAMRGLLG
;
A
#
# COMPACT_ATOMS: atom_id res chain seq x y z
N MET A 1 -9.22 0.04 20.16
CA MET A 1 -8.52 0.91 19.18
C MET A 1 -8.83 0.42 17.77
N ILE A 2 -10.12 0.44 17.37
CA ILE A 2 -10.56 -0.04 16.06
C ILE A 2 -10.73 1.17 15.13
N VAL A 3 -10.44 1.00 13.85
CA VAL A 3 -10.71 1.99 12.80
C VAL A 3 -12.22 2.13 12.63
N THR A 4 -12.77 3.33 12.75
CA THR A 4 -14.22 3.56 12.62
C THR A 4 -14.61 3.89 11.18
N ALA A 5 -15.87 3.66 10.82
CA ALA A 5 -16.38 4.02 9.49
C ALA A 5 -16.20 5.52 9.17
N ASP A 6 -16.41 6.39 10.16
CA ASP A 6 -16.17 7.84 10.01
C ASP A 6 -14.70 8.17 9.72
N GLU A 7 -13.77 7.41 10.30
CA GLU A 7 -12.34 7.59 10.07
C GLU A 7 -11.94 7.12 8.67
N VAL A 8 -12.49 6.00 8.20
CA VAL A 8 -12.32 5.53 6.82
C VAL A 8 -12.83 6.58 5.83
N ASN A 9 -14.07 7.04 6.02
CA ASN A 9 -14.70 8.02 5.11
C ASN A 9 -13.90 9.33 5.05
N ARG A 10 -13.48 9.87 6.20
CA ARG A 10 -12.67 11.10 6.24
C ARG A 10 -11.31 10.90 5.59
N SER A 11 -10.63 9.78 5.87
CA SER A 11 -9.29 9.52 5.31
C SER A 11 -9.33 9.27 3.81
N PHE A 12 -10.36 8.60 3.30
CA PHE A 12 -10.57 8.39 1.88
C PHE A 12 -10.89 9.71 1.17
N LYS A 13 -11.76 10.54 1.76
CA LYS A 13 -12.02 11.89 1.25
C LYS A 13 -10.74 12.74 1.20
N GLY A 14 -9.96 12.74 2.28
CA GLY A 14 -8.67 13.43 2.33
C GLY A 14 -7.71 12.93 1.26
N THR A 15 -7.68 11.63 1.00
CA THR A 15 -6.85 11.04 -0.06
C THR A 15 -7.30 11.48 -1.46
N LEU A 16 -8.61 11.56 -1.71
CA LEU A 16 -9.15 12.07 -2.98
C LEU A 16 -8.84 13.56 -3.17
N ASP A 17 -8.88 14.36 -2.10
CA ASP A 17 -8.47 15.77 -2.17
C ASP A 17 -6.97 15.88 -2.50
N LEU A 18 -6.12 15.07 -1.88
CA LEU A 18 -4.68 15.01 -2.19
C LEU A 18 -4.40 14.54 -3.62
N LEU A 19 -5.20 13.61 -4.15
CA LEU A 19 -5.11 13.15 -5.54
C LEU A 19 -5.35 14.32 -6.50
N ASN A 20 -6.32 15.17 -6.17
CA ASN A 20 -6.61 16.42 -6.89
C ASN A 20 -5.64 17.57 -6.54
N SER A 21 -4.53 17.27 -5.88
CA SER A 21 -3.49 18.22 -5.48
C SER A 21 -3.98 19.34 -4.54
N ARG A 22 -5.00 19.06 -3.73
CA ARG A 22 -5.54 19.98 -2.71
C ARG A 22 -4.90 19.69 -1.36
N THR A 23 -4.10 20.62 -0.87
CA THR A 23 -3.39 20.46 0.42
C THR A 23 -4.33 20.46 1.62
N GLU A 24 -5.52 21.02 1.47
CA GLU A 24 -6.59 21.06 2.47
C GLU A 24 -7.05 19.66 2.86
N GLY A 25 -6.87 18.67 1.97
CA GLY A 25 -7.17 17.26 2.24
C GLY A 25 -6.48 16.72 3.47
N LEU A 26 -5.31 17.27 3.85
CA LEU A 26 -4.59 16.90 5.07
C LEU A 26 -5.42 17.12 6.35
N ARG A 27 -6.36 18.08 6.34
CA ARG A 27 -7.24 18.34 7.50
C ARG A 27 -8.24 17.22 7.78
N SER A 28 -8.41 16.30 6.82
CA SER A 28 -9.34 15.17 6.98
C SER A 28 -8.73 13.99 7.75
N PHE A 29 -7.42 13.96 7.93
CA PHE A 29 -6.73 12.90 8.66
C PHE A 29 -6.60 13.23 10.15
N ASP A 30 -6.70 12.22 11.00
CA ASP A 30 -6.42 12.35 12.43
C ASP A 30 -4.90 12.36 12.66
N MET A 31 -4.31 13.55 12.76
CA MET A 31 -2.86 13.75 12.93
C MET A 31 -2.35 13.52 14.36
N SER A 32 -3.17 12.95 15.25
CA SER A 32 -2.77 12.63 16.62
C SER A 32 -1.94 11.34 16.70
N GLU A 33 -1.31 11.11 17.85
CA GLU A 33 -0.65 9.83 18.16
C GLU A 33 -1.63 8.64 18.09
N ARG A 34 -2.90 8.85 18.48
CA ARG A 34 -3.92 7.80 18.35
C ARG A 34 -4.23 7.52 16.88
N GLY A 35 -4.32 8.55 16.05
CA GLY A 35 -4.48 8.44 14.60
C GLY A 35 -3.31 7.71 13.94
N PHE A 36 -2.08 7.92 14.41
CA PHE A 36 -0.90 7.17 13.99
C PHE A 36 -1.09 5.65 14.14
N TRP A 37 -1.39 5.19 15.36
CA TRP A 37 -1.60 3.75 15.60
C TRP A 37 -2.81 3.18 14.85
N ARG A 38 -3.88 3.98 14.71
CA ARG A 38 -5.06 3.59 13.92
C ARG A 38 -4.76 3.45 12.43
N SER A 39 -3.86 4.27 11.88
CA SER A 39 -3.44 4.15 10.49
C SER A 39 -2.75 2.82 10.18
N PHE A 40 -2.06 2.21 11.14
CA PHE A 40 -1.52 0.85 10.99
C PHE A 40 -2.62 -0.21 11.04
N MET A 41 -3.64 -0.02 11.86
CA MET A 41 -4.81 -0.91 11.87
C MET A 41 -5.61 -0.83 10.56
N ALA A 42 -5.45 0.23 9.77
CA ALA A 42 -6.04 0.29 8.43
C ALA A 42 -5.51 -0.79 7.48
N LEU A 43 -4.39 -1.47 7.82
CA LEU A 43 -3.93 -2.68 7.13
C LEU A 43 -5.04 -3.73 7.00
N TRP A 44 -5.92 -3.89 8.00
CA TRP A 44 -7.03 -4.84 7.93
C TRP A 44 -8.01 -4.55 6.78
N LEU A 45 -8.11 -3.30 6.32
CA LEU A 45 -8.94 -2.94 5.17
C LEU A 45 -8.36 -3.46 3.84
N THR A 46 -7.10 -3.88 3.83
CA THR A 46 -6.40 -4.41 2.65
C THR A 46 -6.54 -5.92 2.50
N LEU A 47 -7.31 -6.59 3.37
CA LEU A 47 -7.56 -8.03 3.27
C LEU A 47 -8.06 -8.50 1.89
N PRO A 48 -8.94 -7.78 1.17
CA PRO A 48 -9.29 -8.16 -0.20
C PRO A 48 -8.08 -8.20 -1.14
N ALA A 49 -7.16 -7.23 -1.04
CA ALA A 49 -5.94 -7.21 -1.84
C ALA A 49 -4.97 -8.35 -1.44
N TYR A 50 -4.93 -8.70 -0.15
CA TYR A 50 -4.19 -9.88 0.32
C TYR A 50 -4.73 -11.17 -0.31
N ILE A 51 -6.06 -11.37 -0.32
CA ILE A 51 -6.69 -12.56 -0.92
C ILE A 51 -6.34 -12.67 -2.40
N VAL A 52 -6.38 -11.56 -3.15
CA VAL A 52 -5.98 -11.53 -4.56
C VAL A 52 -4.51 -11.90 -4.73
N SER A 53 -3.63 -11.36 -3.87
CA SER A 53 -2.19 -11.65 -3.91
C SER A 53 -1.92 -13.13 -3.64
N LEU A 54 -2.63 -13.72 -2.68
CA LEU A 54 -2.53 -15.14 -2.35
C LEU A 54 -3.00 -16.03 -3.50
N ALA A 55 -4.15 -15.73 -4.09
CA ALA A 55 -4.67 -16.48 -5.24
C ALA A 55 -3.72 -16.39 -6.44
N PHE A 56 -3.14 -15.22 -6.69
CA PHE A 56 -2.17 -15.02 -7.75
C PHE A 56 -0.88 -15.82 -7.52
N GLU A 57 -0.37 -15.84 -6.29
CA GLU A 57 0.82 -16.62 -5.93
C GLU A 57 0.57 -18.13 -6.07
N ARG A 58 -0.62 -18.61 -5.67
CA ARG A 58 -1.02 -20.01 -5.87
C ARG A 58 -1.11 -20.37 -7.35
N LEU A 59 -1.64 -19.48 -8.18
CA LEU A 59 -1.68 -19.67 -9.64
C LEU A 59 -0.25 -19.77 -10.20
N ARG A 60 0.67 -18.89 -9.78
CA ARG A 60 2.09 -18.93 -10.18
C ARG A 60 2.74 -20.27 -9.85
N LEU A 61 2.45 -20.80 -8.66
CA LEU A 61 2.99 -22.07 -8.18
C LEU A 61 2.26 -23.30 -8.76
N GLY A 62 1.24 -23.13 -9.62
CA GLY A 62 0.45 -24.24 -10.16
C GLY A 62 -0.39 -24.97 -9.10
N SER A 63 -0.63 -24.33 -7.96
CA SER A 63 -1.31 -24.90 -6.78
C SER A 63 -2.74 -24.42 -6.60
N LEU A 64 -3.23 -23.58 -7.51
CA LEU A 64 -4.62 -23.11 -7.49
C LEU A 64 -5.52 -24.19 -8.08
N GLN A 65 -6.26 -24.90 -7.22
CA GLN A 65 -7.22 -25.93 -7.61
C GLN A 65 -8.64 -25.35 -7.66
N PRO A 66 -9.48 -25.71 -8.66
CA PRO A 66 -10.85 -25.19 -8.78
C PRO A 66 -11.72 -25.44 -7.54
N ASP A 67 -11.54 -26.60 -6.89
CA ASP A 67 -12.34 -27.04 -5.74
C ASP A 67 -11.53 -27.05 -4.42
N GLY A 68 -10.28 -26.59 -4.45
CA GLY A 68 -9.40 -26.50 -3.28
C GLY A 68 -9.68 -25.24 -2.46
N SER A 69 -9.36 -25.25 -1.17
CA SER A 69 -9.44 -24.05 -0.36
C SER A 69 -8.26 -23.12 -0.64
N LEU A 70 -8.51 -21.82 -0.58
CA LEU A 70 -7.46 -20.81 -0.75
C LEU A 70 -6.42 -20.83 0.38
N LEU A 71 -6.70 -21.48 1.51
CA LEU A 71 -5.83 -21.58 2.69
C LEU A 71 -5.35 -23.02 2.93
N ASP A 72 -4.98 -23.72 1.85
CA ASP A 72 -4.60 -25.14 1.91
C ASP A 72 -3.11 -25.38 2.15
N ASN A 73 -2.28 -24.33 2.09
CA ASN A 73 -0.84 -24.44 2.26
C ASN A 73 -0.35 -23.37 3.23
N LEU A 74 -0.24 -23.77 4.50
CA LEU A 74 0.15 -22.90 5.60
C LEU A 74 1.46 -22.15 5.35
N TRP A 75 2.42 -22.75 4.62
CA TRP A 75 3.68 -22.08 4.31
C TRP A 75 3.48 -20.94 3.29
N VAL A 76 2.76 -21.21 2.21
CA VAL A 76 2.42 -20.17 1.20
C VAL A 76 1.60 -19.07 1.84
N ASP A 77 0.57 -19.43 2.62
CA ASP A 77 -0.29 -18.47 3.31
C ASP A 77 0.52 -17.56 4.24
N PHE A 78 1.43 -18.15 5.02
CA PHE A 78 2.29 -17.41 5.94
C PHE A 78 3.24 -16.47 5.21
N VAL A 79 3.92 -16.93 4.15
CA VAL A 79 4.89 -16.10 3.41
C VAL A 79 4.19 -14.94 2.69
N VAL A 80 3.02 -15.18 2.07
CA VAL A 80 2.24 -14.11 1.44
C VAL A 80 1.75 -13.11 2.48
N ALA A 81 1.26 -13.58 3.64
CA ALA A 81 0.83 -12.70 4.72
C ALA A 81 1.99 -11.86 5.26
N LEU A 82 3.17 -12.48 5.45
CA LEU A 82 4.38 -11.78 5.87
C LEU A 82 4.80 -10.73 4.85
N GLY A 83 4.78 -11.06 3.56
CA GLY A 83 5.07 -10.11 2.48
C GLY A 83 4.13 -8.92 2.46
N HIS A 84 2.83 -9.18 2.66
CA HIS A 84 1.79 -8.17 2.70
C HIS A 84 1.98 -7.19 3.87
N VAL A 85 2.24 -7.71 5.07
CA VAL A 85 2.57 -6.90 6.25
C VAL A 85 3.88 -6.13 6.05
N ALA A 86 4.93 -6.82 5.57
CA ALA A 86 6.25 -6.23 5.37
C ALA A 86 6.21 -5.09 4.35
N GLY A 87 5.51 -5.25 3.22
CA GLY A 87 5.33 -4.19 2.22
C GLY A 87 4.61 -2.96 2.78
N PHE A 88 3.62 -3.17 3.65
CA PHE A 88 2.89 -2.08 4.29
C PHE A 88 3.75 -1.28 5.28
N ILE A 89 4.61 -1.96 6.07
CA ILE A 89 5.42 -1.29 7.11
C ILE A 89 6.82 -0.87 6.65
N ALA A 90 7.30 -1.35 5.50
CA ALA A 90 8.69 -1.15 5.07
C ALA A 90 9.06 0.33 4.95
N LEU A 91 8.23 1.13 4.28
CA LEU A 91 8.50 2.56 4.11
C LEU A 91 8.42 3.33 5.44
N PRO A 92 7.37 3.19 6.28
CA PRO A 92 7.35 3.79 7.61
C PRO A 92 8.61 3.46 8.44
N VAL A 93 9.04 2.20 8.47
CA VAL A 93 10.24 1.77 9.21
C VAL A 93 11.52 2.41 8.65
N ALA A 94 11.70 2.43 7.33
CA ALA A 94 12.84 3.10 6.70
C ALA A 94 12.85 4.61 7.02
N MET A 95 11.68 5.23 7.08
CA MET A 95 11.52 6.65 7.35
C MET A 95 11.85 7.04 8.80
N ILE A 96 11.92 6.11 9.76
CA ILE A 96 12.42 6.41 11.11
C ILE A 96 13.87 6.94 11.05
N TRP A 97 14.71 6.30 10.24
CA TRP A 97 16.12 6.66 10.09
C TRP A 97 16.28 7.93 9.25
N ILE A 98 15.55 8.02 8.13
CA ILE A 98 15.58 9.18 7.24
C ILE A 98 15.09 10.43 7.99
N ALA A 99 13.99 10.32 8.75
CA ALA A 99 13.47 11.46 9.49
C ALA A 99 14.48 11.97 10.54
N ARG A 100 15.23 11.08 11.20
CA ARG A 100 16.28 11.46 12.14
C ARG A 100 17.49 12.11 11.46
N TRP A 101 17.97 11.55 10.35
CA TRP A 101 19.13 12.10 9.66
C TRP A 101 18.86 13.47 9.02
N PHE A 102 17.64 13.68 8.51
CA PHE A 102 17.24 14.91 7.84
C PHE A 102 16.44 15.87 8.72
N ARG A 103 16.30 15.59 10.03
CA ARG A 103 15.57 16.42 11.01
C ARG A 103 14.10 16.67 10.65
N LEU A 104 13.42 15.63 10.17
CA LEU A 104 12.01 15.62 9.76
C LEU A 104 11.09 14.95 10.81
N GLU A 105 11.53 14.80 12.06
CA GLU A 105 10.83 14.02 13.09
C GLU A 105 9.42 14.55 13.37
N LYS A 106 9.22 15.88 13.30
CA LYS A 106 7.90 16.51 13.47
C LYS A 106 6.92 16.15 12.36
N ALA A 107 7.42 15.88 11.16
CA ALA A 107 6.62 15.54 9.99
C ALA A 107 6.41 14.02 9.84
N TYR A 108 7.15 13.20 10.59
CA TYR A 108 7.09 11.75 10.50
C TYR A 108 5.68 11.19 10.75
N VAL A 109 5.02 11.62 11.84
CA VAL A 109 3.68 11.14 12.19
C VAL A 109 2.65 11.47 11.09
N PRO A 110 2.50 12.75 10.66
CA PRO A 110 1.61 13.08 9.55
C PRO A 110 1.93 12.32 8.26
N PHE A 111 3.20 12.17 7.93
CA PHE A 111 3.64 11.41 6.76
C PHE A 111 3.19 9.95 6.83
N VAL A 112 3.44 9.25 7.94
CA VAL A 112 3.06 7.83 8.10
C VAL A 112 1.55 7.65 8.04
N ILE A 113 0.79 8.52 8.71
CA ILE A 113 -0.69 8.44 8.69
C ILE A 113 -1.21 8.52 7.27
N VAL A 114 -0.81 9.56 6.54
CA VAL A 114 -1.30 9.80 5.17
C VAL A 114 -0.83 8.70 4.22
N THR A 115 0.44 8.29 4.33
CA THR A 115 0.97 7.21 3.46
C THR A 115 0.32 5.87 3.73
N ASN A 116 0.01 5.50 4.98
CA ASN A 116 -0.72 4.28 5.30
C ASN A 116 -2.12 4.27 4.64
N TRP A 117 -2.86 5.37 4.74
CA TRP A 117 -4.18 5.47 4.10
C TRP A 117 -4.11 5.45 2.56
N ILE A 118 -3.10 6.09 1.97
CA ILE A 118 -2.84 6.01 0.54
C ILE A 118 -2.47 4.57 0.14
N SER A 119 -1.67 3.87 0.94
CA SER A 119 -1.29 2.47 0.71
C SER A 119 -2.52 1.56 0.74
N VAL A 120 -3.47 1.78 1.65
CA VAL A 120 -4.75 1.02 1.66
C VAL A 120 -5.47 1.15 0.32
N ILE A 121 -5.66 2.39 -0.16
CA ILE A 121 -6.31 2.64 -1.45
C ILE A 121 -5.50 2.05 -2.60
N GLY A 122 -4.17 2.24 -2.58
CA GLY A 122 -3.27 1.72 -3.59
C GLY A 122 -3.34 0.20 -3.70
N MET A 123 -3.26 -0.53 -2.58
CA MET A 123 -3.32 -1.99 -2.55
C MET A 123 -4.67 -2.50 -3.07
N LEU A 124 -5.77 -1.88 -2.65
CA LEU A 124 -7.11 -2.25 -3.13
C LEU A 124 -7.24 -2.02 -4.64
N VAL A 125 -6.92 -0.82 -5.12
CA VAL A 125 -7.06 -0.45 -6.53
C VAL A 125 -6.12 -1.25 -7.43
N LEU A 126 -4.86 -1.44 -7.02
CA LEU A 126 -3.87 -2.22 -7.79
C LEU A 126 -4.18 -3.72 -7.79
N SER A 127 -4.95 -4.23 -6.82
CA SER A 127 -5.39 -5.63 -6.84
C SER A 127 -6.53 -5.90 -7.83
N LEU A 128 -7.30 -4.86 -8.23
CA LEU A 128 -8.47 -5.04 -9.10
C LEU A 128 -8.13 -5.67 -10.46
N PRO A 129 -7.12 -5.22 -11.22
CA PRO A 129 -6.81 -5.83 -12.52
C PRO A 129 -6.36 -7.29 -12.38
N ALA A 130 -5.60 -7.61 -11.32
CA ALA A 130 -5.18 -8.97 -11.02
C ALA A 130 -6.39 -9.86 -10.67
N MET A 131 -7.33 -9.35 -9.88
CA MET A 131 -8.59 -10.03 -9.56
C MET A 131 -9.41 -10.33 -10.83
N LEU A 132 -9.59 -9.32 -11.70
CA LEU A 132 -10.34 -9.50 -12.95
C LEU A 132 -9.68 -10.52 -13.88
N MET A 133 -8.34 -10.57 -13.90
CA MET A 133 -7.60 -11.57 -14.65
C MET A 133 -7.79 -12.97 -14.06
N LEU A 134 -7.74 -13.12 -12.73
CA LEU A 134 -8.00 -14.40 -12.04
C LEU A 134 -9.42 -14.94 -12.31
N LEU A 135 -10.40 -14.04 -12.43
CA LEU A 135 -11.79 -14.40 -12.78
C LEU A 135 -11.98 -14.73 -14.27
N GLY A 136 -10.94 -14.56 -15.10
CA GLY A 136 -11.03 -14.73 -16.56
C GLY A 136 -11.79 -13.61 -17.27
N TRP A 137 -12.07 -12.50 -16.60
CA TRP A 137 -12.84 -11.37 -17.15
C TRP A 137 -11.97 -10.37 -17.91
N THR A 138 -10.65 -10.50 -17.83
CA THR A 138 -9.72 -9.56 -18.46
C THR A 138 -8.46 -10.30 -18.95
N PRO A 139 -8.06 -10.12 -20.23
CA PRO A 139 -6.80 -10.67 -20.72
C PRO A 139 -5.57 -10.09 -20.02
N PRO A 140 -4.45 -10.85 -19.90
CA PRO A 140 -3.26 -10.40 -19.17
C PRO A 140 -2.68 -9.06 -19.65
N ALA A 141 -2.70 -8.79 -20.96
CA ALA A 141 -2.21 -7.54 -21.53
C ALA A 141 -3.03 -6.33 -21.07
N LEU A 142 -4.36 -6.45 -21.04
CA LEU A 142 -5.24 -5.39 -20.58
C LEU A 142 -5.13 -5.19 -19.06
N ALA A 143 -5.05 -6.27 -18.28
CA ALA A 143 -4.82 -6.19 -16.84
C ALA A 143 -3.50 -5.46 -16.51
N SER A 144 -2.44 -5.73 -17.28
CA SER A 144 -1.14 -5.07 -17.13
C SER A 144 -1.21 -3.58 -17.46
N LEU A 145 -1.90 -3.21 -18.54
CA LEU A 145 -2.10 -1.81 -18.94
C LEU A 145 -2.87 -1.02 -17.88
N VAL A 146 -3.97 -1.58 -17.36
CA VAL A 146 -4.77 -0.94 -16.31
C VAL A 146 -3.97 -0.85 -15.00
N SER A 147 -3.20 -1.88 -14.65
CA SER A 147 -2.31 -1.86 -13.49
C SER A 147 -1.28 -0.74 -13.60
N LEU A 148 -0.69 -0.53 -14.77
CA LEU A 148 0.24 0.56 -15.02
C LEU A 148 -0.43 1.93 -14.87
N ALA A 149 -1.64 2.11 -15.40
CA ALA A 149 -2.40 3.35 -15.25
C ALA A 149 -2.68 3.67 -13.77
N PHE A 150 -3.14 2.68 -13.00
CA PHE A 150 -3.33 2.83 -11.56
C PHE A 150 -2.03 3.10 -10.82
N ALA A 151 -0.93 2.42 -11.18
CA ALA A 151 0.37 2.67 -10.58
C ALA A 151 0.83 4.11 -10.79
N ILE A 152 0.67 4.67 -12.00
CA ILE A 152 1.00 6.07 -12.29
C ILE A 152 0.19 7.02 -11.39
N ILE A 153 -1.12 6.78 -11.25
CA ILE A 153 -2.01 7.58 -10.40
C ILE A 153 -1.58 7.52 -8.93
N ILE A 154 -1.31 6.31 -8.41
CA ILE A 154 -0.89 6.11 -7.02
C ILE A 154 0.48 6.72 -6.76
N VAL A 155 1.46 6.55 -7.66
CA VAL A 155 2.78 7.16 -7.53
C VAL A 155 2.68 8.69 -7.53
N ARG A 156 1.83 9.27 -8.39
CA ARG A 156 1.60 10.71 -8.42
C ARG A 156 0.93 11.22 -7.13
N LEU A 157 0.00 10.45 -6.56
CA LEU A 157 -0.65 10.75 -5.28
C LEU A 157 0.37 10.67 -4.13
N GLN A 158 1.14 9.58 -4.05
CA GLN A 158 2.19 9.38 -3.04
C GLN A 158 3.24 10.49 -3.11
N TRP A 159 3.67 10.89 -4.31
CA TRP A 159 4.62 11.99 -4.49
C TRP A 159 4.09 13.30 -3.92
N PHE A 160 2.85 13.66 -4.23
CA PHE A 160 2.26 14.91 -3.75
C PHE A 160 2.01 14.89 -2.24
N ALA A 161 1.50 13.76 -1.72
CA ALA A 161 1.30 13.58 -0.30
C ALA A 161 2.63 13.63 0.47
N THR A 162 3.66 12.94 0.00
CA THR A 162 5.02 12.95 0.58
C THR A 162 5.60 14.36 0.59
N LYS A 163 5.53 15.06 -0.54
CA LYS A 163 5.98 16.44 -0.68
C LYS A 163 5.29 17.36 0.33
N THR A 164 3.96 17.26 0.42
CA THR A 164 3.15 18.16 1.25
C THR A 164 3.28 17.86 2.74
N THR A 165 3.33 16.58 3.13
CA THR A 165 3.45 16.17 4.54
C THR A 165 4.84 16.43 5.11
N LEU A 166 5.90 16.17 4.33
CA LEU A 166 7.28 16.37 4.78
C LEU A 166 7.81 17.78 4.51
N GLY A 167 7.09 18.62 3.75
CA GLY A 167 7.54 19.96 3.38
C GLY A 167 8.80 19.95 2.50
N LEU A 168 9.00 18.89 1.72
CA LEU A 168 10.22 18.69 0.93
C LEU A 168 10.13 19.29 -0.49
N PRO A 169 11.27 19.63 -1.11
CA PRO A 169 11.33 19.87 -2.55
C PRO A 169 10.84 18.66 -3.35
N SER A 170 10.34 18.93 -4.56
CA SER A 170 9.74 17.91 -5.45
C SER A 170 10.62 16.68 -5.66
N VAL A 171 11.92 16.89 -5.91
CA VAL A 171 12.87 15.81 -6.20
C VAL A 171 13.13 14.93 -4.98
N ALA A 172 13.27 15.55 -3.80
CA ALA A 172 13.46 14.80 -2.55
C ALA A 172 12.24 13.95 -2.21
N ALA A 173 11.03 14.50 -2.38
CA ALA A 173 9.78 13.75 -2.20
C ALA A 173 9.67 12.58 -3.19
N LEU A 174 10.07 12.77 -4.45
CA LEU A 174 10.11 11.69 -5.44
C LEU A 174 11.11 10.59 -5.04
N GLY A 175 12.27 10.96 -4.50
CA GLY A 175 13.25 10.00 -3.99
C GLY A 175 12.68 9.07 -2.90
N ILE A 176 11.86 9.63 -2.00
CA ILE A 176 11.18 8.83 -0.95
C ILE A 176 10.15 7.88 -1.55
N VAL A 177 9.38 8.31 -2.56
CA VAL A 177 8.43 7.42 -3.25
C VAL A 177 9.15 6.30 -3.99
N VAL A 178 10.25 6.62 -4.70
CA VAL A 178 11.10 5.62 -5.35
C VAL A 178 11.67 4.63 -4.35
N LEU A 179 12.14 5.10 -3.19
CA LEU A 179 12.56 4.22 -2.10
C LEU A 179 11.44 3.28 -1.66
N GLY A 180 10.21 3.79 -1.48
CA GLY A 180 9.04 2.97 -1.16
C GLY A 180 8.75 1.88 -2.20
N ILE A 181 8.89 2.21 -3.49
CA ILE A 181 8.74 1.25 -4.59
C ILE A 181 9.84 0.19 -4.54
N VAL A 182 11.10 0.60 -4.35
CA VAL A 182 12.25 -0.32 -4.26
C VAL A 182 12.12 -1.25 -3.06
N LEU A 183 11.71 -0.73 -1.90
CA LEU A 183 11.47 -1.55 -0.70
C LEU A 183 10.37 -2.58 -0.95
N ASN A 184 9.26 -2.20 -1.57
CA ASN A 184 8.19 -3.13 -1.91
C ASN A 184 8.64 -4.19 -2.93
N ALA A 185 9.41 -3.80 -3.95
CA ALA A 185 9.97 -4.72 -4.93
C ALA A 185 10.96 -5.71 -4.28
N PHE A 186 11.77 -5.22 -3.34
CA PHE A 186 12.68 -6.06 -2.55
C PHE A 186 11.92 -7.06 -1.69
N VAL A 187 10.91 -6.61 -0.94
CA VAL A 187 10.04 -7.50 -0.15
C VAL A 187 9.41 -8.57 -1.04
N GLY A 188 8.79 -8.18 -2.15
CA GLY A 188 8.15 -9.13 -3.07
C GLY A 188 9.13 -10.16 -3.66
N THR A 189 10.36 -9.73 -3.98
CA THR A 189 11.41 -10.62 -4.47
C THR A 189 11.91 -11.57 -3.39
N ALA A 190 12.13 -11.06 -2.18
CA ALA A 190 12.53 -11.88 -1.02
C ALA A 190 11.48 -12.94 -0.68
N MET A 191 10.20 -12.57 -0.66
CA MET A 191 9.11 -13.51 -0.37
C MET A 191 8.98 -14.59 -1.45
N ARG A 192 9.10 -14.24 -2.74
CA ARG A 192 9.11 -15.24 -3.82
C ARG A 192 10.29 -16.21 -3.69
N GLY A 193 11.47 -15.71 -3.30
CA GLY A 193 12.63 -16.57 -3.03
C GLY A 193 12.41 -17.58 -1.89
N LEU A 194 11.53 -17.30 -0.94
CA LEU A 194 11.14 -18.24 0.12
C LEU A 194 10.15 -19.33 -0.36
N LEU A 195 9.51 -19.12 -1.52
CA LEU A 195 8.49 -20.02 -2.08
C LEU A 195 9.00 -20.91 -3.21
N GLY A 196 10.19 -20.63 -3.76
CA GLY A 196 10.67 -21.25 -5.00
C GLY A 196 10.37 -20.35 -6.21
#